data_AF-A0A485CRI1-F1
#
_entry.id   AF-A0A485CRI1-F1
#
_cell.length_a   1.000
_cell.length_b   1.000
_cell.length_c   1.000
_cell.angle_alpha   90.00
_cell.angle_beta   90.00
_cell.angle_gamma   90.00
#
_symmetry.space_group_name_H-M   'P 1'
#
loop_
_entity.id
_entity.type
_entity.pdbx_description
1 polymer ?
#
loop_
_entity_poly.entity_id
_entity_poly.type
_entity_poly.pdbx_seq_one_letter_code
_entity_poly.pdbx_strand_id
1 'polypeptide(L)'
;MSKNTPSEIKLAPSASAALPGLKSLNLQVFVMIAAIVVIMLFFTWVTDGAYLSARNISNLLRQTAITGILAVGMVFVIISAEIDLSVGSMMGLLAARRPSSTSGSAGRCRSLLW
;
A
#
# COMPACT_ATOMS: atom_id res chain seq x y z
N MET A 1 16.30 34.45 -37.85
CA MET A 1 15.41 35.62 -37.62
C MET A 1 14.59 35.38 -36.35
N SER A 2 15.04 35.99 -35.26
CA SER A 2 14.33 36.10 -33.98
C SER A 2 12.91 36.64 -34.19
N LYS A 3 11.90 36.01 -33.59
CA LYS A 3 10.81 36.71 -32.89
C LYS A 3 10.33 35.86 -31.71
N ASN A 4 10.87 36.21 -30.54
CA ASN A 4 10.33 35.85 -29.23
C ASN A 4 9.00 36.59 -29.00
N THR A 5 8.06 35.87 -28.37
CA THR A 5 7.15 36.23 -27.24
C THR A 5 6.79 37.71 -27.03
N PRO A 6 5.49 37.99 -26.87
CA PRO A 6 4.98 38.36 -25.54
C PRO A 6 3.68 37.57 -25.22
N SER A 7 3.60 36.84 -24.10
CA SER A 7 3.06 37.32 -22.80
C SER A 7 1.54 37.47 -22.80
N GLU A 8 0.88 36.97 -21.74
CA GLU A 8 -0.56 37.11 -21.42
C GLU A 8 -1.53 36.03 -21.94
N ILE A 9 -1.39 34.79 -21.47
CA ILE A 9 -2.52 34.17 -20.75
C ILE A 9 -1.96 33.59 -19.45
N LYS A 10 -1.63 34.52 -18.54
CA LYS A 10 -2.07 34.51 -17.14
C LYS A 10 -2.32 33.11 -16.57
N LEU A 11 -1.30 32.50 -15.97
CA LEU A 11 -1.14 32.50 -14.51
C LEU A 11 -2.46 32.24 -13.76
N ALA A 12 -2.84 30.97 -13.70
CA ALA A 12 -3.29 30.40 -12.44
C ALA A 12 -2.26 29.36 -12.01
N PRO A 13 -1.14 29.78 -11.40
CA PRO A 13 -0.54 28.89 -10.43
C PRO A 13 -1.58 28.79 -9.32
N SER A 14 -2.15 27.59 -9.10
CA SER A 14 -2.71 27.29 -7.78
C SER A 14 -1.55 27.16 -6.79
N ALA A 15 -0.81 28.26 -6.63
CA ALA A 15 0.18 28.52 -5.61
C ALA A 15 -0.38 29.66 -4.74
N SER A 16 -1.43 29.32 -4.01
CA SER A 16 -1.89 30.03 -2.82
C SER A 16 -2.72 28.99 -2.05
N ALA A 17 -2.22 28.36 -0.99
CA ALA A 17 -1.40 28.92 0.05
C ALA A 17 -0.11 28.13 0.28
N ALA A 18 1.02 28.77 -0.01
CA ALA A 18 2.27 28.45 0.64
C ALA A 18 2.12 28.72 2.15
N LEU A 19 2.61 27.76 2.95
CA LEU A 19 2.99 27.90 4.35
C LEU A 19 1.87 28.37 5.29
N PRO A 20 1.06 27.47 5.86
CA PRO A 20 0.48 27.81 7.13
C PRO A 20 1.69 27.87 8.09
N GLY A 21 2.07 29.08 8.51
CA GLY A 21 3.24 29.34 9.35
C GLY A 21 3.17 28.54 10.65
N LEU A 22 4.31 28.37 11.32
CA LEU A 22 4.62 27.56 12.53
C LEU A 22 3.49 27.30 13.59
N LYS A 23 2.37 28.03 13.59
CA LYS A 23 1.13 27.73 14.33
C LYS A 23 0.32 26.58 13.72
N SER A 24 0.46 26.36 12.42
CA SER A 24 -0.23 25.34 11.64
C SER A 24 0.25 23.94 11.95
N LEU A 25 1.50 23.75 12.36
CA LEU A 25 2.02 22.41 12.65
C LEU A 25 1.34 21.85 13.90
N ASN A 26 1.14 22.67 14.93
CA ASN A 26 0.39 22.27 16.12
C ASN A 26 -1.11 22.06 15.81
N LEU A 27 -1.72 22.97 15.03
CA LEU A 27 -3.13 22.82 14.64
C LEU A 27 -3.34 21.64 13.68
N GLN A 28 -2.43 21.38 12.76
CA GLN A 28 -2.48 20.30 11.78
C GLN A 28 -2.27 18.95 12.46
N VAL A 29 -1.32 18.84 13.40
CA VAL A 29 -1.16 17.63 14.22
C VAL A 29 -2.41 17.42 15.09
N PHE A 30 -2.96 18.47 15.68
CA PHE A 30 -4.20 18.37 16.45
C PHE A 30 -5.40 17.95 15.58
N VAL A 31 -5.55 18.52 14.39
CA VAL A 31 -6.60 18.15 13.42
C VAL A 31 -6.39 16.72 12.91
N MET A 32 -5.14 16.29 12.67
CA MET A 32 -4.84 14.92 12.26
C MET A 32 -5.20 13.92 13.36
N ILE A 33 -4.81 14.19 14.61
CA ILE A 33 -5.14 13.34 15.77
C ILE A 33 -6.67 13.34 15.99
N ALA A 34 -7.31 14.51 15.94
CA ALA A 34 -8.76 14.62 16.07
C ALA A 34 -9.48 13.85 14.96
N ALA A 35 -9.00 13.90 13.71
CA ALA A 35 -9.56 13.14 12.60
C ALA A 35 -9.44 11.62 12.82
N ILE A 36 -8.30 11.15 13.33
CA ILE A 36 -8.09 9.72 13.69
C ILE A 36 -9.05 9.29 14.81
N VAL A 37 -9.24 10.12 15.83
CA VAL A 37 -10.16 9.81 16.94
C VAL A 37 -11.62 9.80 16.47
N VAL A 38 -12.02 10.78 15.66
CA VAL A 38 -13.39 10.87 15.12
C VAL A 38 -13.71 9.66 14.25
N ILE A 39 -12.79 9.26 13.36
CA ILE A 39 -13.02 8.10 12.50
C ILE A 39 -13.04 6.80 13.31
N MET A 40 -12.20 6.67 14.34
CA MET A 40 -12.24 5.52 15.26
C MET A 40 -13.58 5.42 16.01
N LEU A 41 -14.09 6.54 16.53
CA LEU A 41 -15.38 6.60 17.23
C LEU A 41 -16.56 6.30 16.29
N PHE A 42 -16.52 6.85 15.07
CA PHE A 42 -17.53 6.58 14.05
C PHE A 42 -17.59 5.09 13.69
N PHE A 43 -16.45 4.46 13.41
CA PHE A 43 -16.40 3.04 13.08
C PHE A 43 -16.83 2.16 14.27
N THR A 44 -16.41 2.48 15.49
CA THR A 44 -16.85 1.72 16.68
C THR A 44 -18.34 1.79 16.93
N TRP A 45 -18.98 2.93 16.64
CA TRP A 45 -20.44 3.09 16.80
C TRP A 45 -21.23 2.36 15.71
N VAL A 46 -20.78 2.42 14.45
CA VAL A 46 -21.45 1.77 13.30
C VAL A 46 -21.39 0.24 13.37
N THR A 47 -20.46 -0.31 14.14
CA THR A 47 -20.21 -1.77 14.19
C THR A 47 -20.39 -2.34 15.58
N ASP A 48 -21.13 -1.63 16.44
CA ASP A 48 -21.52 -2.11 17.78
C ASP A 48 -20.32 -2.64 18.59
N GLY A 49 -19.18 -1.94 18.52
CA GLY A 49 -17.95 -2.35 19.19
C GLY A 49 -17.22 -3.56 18.60
N ALA A 50 -17.69 -4.18 17.51
CA ALA A 50 -17.04 -5.34 16.90
C ALA A 50 -15.71 -5.02 16.20
N TYR A 51 -15.42 -3.74 15.87
CA TYR A 51 -14.07 -3.31 15.46
C TYR A 51 -13.04 -3.40 16.60
N LEU A 52 -13.44 -3.07 17.83
CA LEU A 52 -12.59 -3.15 19.03
C LEU A 52 -12.74 -4.47 19.79
N SER A 53 -13.60 -5.39 19.32
CA SER A 53 -13.75 -6.70 19.94
C SER A 53 -12.39 -7.40 19.98
N ALA A 54 -12.04 -7.89 21.17
CA ALA A 54 -10.77 -8.58 21.42
C ALA A 54 -10.51 -9.72 20.41
N ARG A 55 -11.57 -10.34 19.89
CA ARG A 55 -11.47 -11.40 18.89
C ARG A 55 -11.14 -10.87 17.50
N ASN A 56 -11.75 -9.77 17.08
CA ASN A 56 -11.48 -9.18 15.77
C ASN A 56 -10.07 -8.57 15.73
N ILE A 57 -9.68 -7.81 16.75
CA ILE A 57 -8.33 -7.24 16.83
C ILE A 57 -7.26 -8.34 16.89
N SER A 58 -7.49 -9.42 17.66
CA SER A 58 -6.55 -10.54 17.73
C SER A 58 -6.44 -11.26 16.39
N ASN A 59 -7.54 -11.43 15.66
CA ASN A 59 -7.52 -12.06 14.34
C ASN A 59 -6.80 -11.19 13.31
N LEU A 60 -7.06 -9.89 13.32
CA LEU A 60 -6.47 -8.90 12.40
C LEU A 60 -4.97 -8.76 12.64
N LEU A 61 -4.55 -8.70 13.91
CA LEU A 61 -3.15 -8.72 14.31
C LEU A 61 -2.46 -10.04 13.96
N ARG A 62 -3.12 -11.20 14.17
CA ARG A 62 -2.57 -12.51 13.78
C ARG A 62 -2.37 -12.61 12.28
N GLN A 63 -3.35 -12.20 11.48
CA GLN A 63 -3.26 -12.20 10.02
C GLN A 63 -2.14 -11.28 9.54
N THR A 64 -2.06 -10.06 10.09
CA THR A 64 -1.01 -9.09 9.75
C THR A 64 0.37 -9.57 10.18
N ALA A 65 0.50 -10.16 11.37
CA ALA A 65 1.77 -10.68 11.88
C ALA A 65 2.28 -11.88 11.06
N ILE A 66 1.39 -12.81 10.68
CA ILE A 66 1.76 -13.95 9.82
C ILE A 66 2.29 -13.45 8.48
N THR A 67 1.53 -12.59 7.78
CA THR A 67 1.96 -12.03 6.49
C THR A 67 3.21 -11.15 6.65
N GLY A 68 3.34 -10.41 7.75
CA GLY A 68 4.50 -9.56 8.04
C GLY A 68 5.78 -10.36 8.22
N ILE A 69 5.75 -11.44 9.00
CA ILE A 69 6.92 -12.33 9.20
C ILE A 69 7.29 -13.01 7.87
N LEU A 70 6.30 -13.45 7.09
CA LEU A 70 6.54 -14.01 5.75
C LEU A 70 7.19 -12.98 4.82
N ALA A 71 6.70 -11.75 4.80
CA ALA A 71 7.24 -10.67 3.96
C ALA A 71 8.69 -10.32 4.36
N VAL A 72 8.97 -10.20 5.66
CA VAL A 72 10.32 -9.95 6.16
C VAL A 72 11.25 -11.14 5.85
N GLY A 73 10.74 -12.37 5.93
CA GLY A 73 11.46 -13.57 5.50
C GLY A 73 11.84 -13.52 4.02
N MET A 74 10.93 -13.09 3.15
CA MET A 74 11.21 -12.91 1.72
C MET A 74 12.25 -11.81 1.47
N VAL A 75 12.22 -10.72 2.24
CA VAL A 75 13.22 -9.63 2.14
C VAL A 75 14.61 -10.11 2.59
N PHE A 76 14.70 -10.88 3.67
CA PHE A 76 15.96 -11.46 4.13
C PHE A 76 16.57 -12.43 3.10
N VAL A 77 15.72 -13.21 2.40
CA VAL A 77 16.13 -14.10 1.31
C VAL A 77 16.70 -13.32 0.12
N ILE A 78 16.10 -12.19 -0.26
CA ILE A 78 16.58 -11.34 -1.36
C ILE A 78 17.96 -10.76 -1.05
N ILE A 79 18.22 -10.35 0.20
CA ILE A 79 19.49 -9.75 0.60
C ILE A 79 20.61 -10.80 0.73
N SER A 80 20.28 -12.03 1.11
CA SER A 80 21.28 -13.09 1.40
C SER A 80 21.78 -13.84 0.16
N ALA A 81 21.15 -13.65 -1.00
CA ALA A 81 21.47 -14.39 -2.21
C ALA A 81 21.89 -13.44 -3.34
N GLU A 82 23.19 -13.43 -3.67
CA GLU A 82 23.70 -13.09 -5.01
C GLU A 82 23.54 -14.29 -6.00
N ILE A 83 22.66 -15.24 -5.63
CA ILE A 83 21.86 -16.08 -6.54
C ILE A 83 20.41 -15.53 -6.55
N ASP A 84 20.26 -14.26 -6.23
CA ASP A 84 19.89 -13.18 -7.13
C ASP A 84 18.73 -13.49 -8.08
N LEU A 85 17.95 -12.46 -8.36
CA LEU A 85 16.77 -12.35 -9.24
C LEU A 85 16.72 -13.31 -10.47
N SER A 86 17.88 -13.76 -10.95
CA SER A 86 18.09 -14.76 -11.99
C SER A 86 17.26 -16.06 -11.85
N VAL A 87 17.24 -16.74 -10.69
CA VAL A 87 16.44 -18.00 -10.56
C VAL A 87 14.94 -17.72 -10.62
N GLY A 88 14.49 -16.56 -10.11
CA GLY A 88 13.11 -16.10 -10.24
C GLY A 88 12.70 -15.87 -11.69
N SER A 89 13.59 -15.31 -12.52
CA SER A 89 13.35 -15.12 -13.95
C SER A 89 13.29 -16.44 -14.74
N MET A 90 14.14 -17.43 -14.39
CA MET A 90 14.10 -18.77 -14.98
C MET A 90 12.81 -19.51 -14.64
N MET A 91 12.33 -19.42 -13.40
CA MET A 91 11.05 -20.01 -13.02
C MET A 91 9.87 -19.35 -13.76
N GLY A 92 9.91 -18.02 -13.95
CA GLY A 92 8.92 -17.30 -14.76
C GLY A 92 8.92 -17.74 -16.24
N LEU A 93 10.10 -17.92 -16.84
CA LEU A 93 10.25 -18.44 -18.20
C LEU A 93 9.77 -19.90 -18.35
N LEU A 94 10.08 -20.77 -17.38
CA LEU A 94 9.60 -22.15 -17.36
C LEU A 94 8.08 -22.23 -17.15
N ALA A 95 7.53 -21.36 -16.31
CA ALA A 95 6.08 -21.24 -16.11
C ALA A 95 5.37 -20.68 -17.35
N ALA A 96 5.96 -19.72 -18.06
CA ALA A 96 5.45 -19.22 -19.34
C ALA A 96 5.56 -20.26 -20.47
N ARG A 97 6.58 -21.13 -20.42
CA ARG A 97 6.81 -22.20 -21.39
C ARG A 97 5.93 -23.43 -21.12
N ARG A 98 5.08 -23.43 -20.09
CA ARG A 98 4.13 -24.54 -19.87
C ARG A 98 3.22 -24.67 -21.10
N PRO A 99 3.18 -25.83 -21.77
CA PRO A 99 2.28 -26.04 -22.89
C PRO A 99 0.85 -25.88 -22.37
N SER A 100 0.08 -25.00 -23.00
CA SER A 100 -1.33 -24.70 -22.70
C SER A 100 -2.29 -25.86 -22.99
N SER A 101 -1.80 -27.11 -22.91
CA SER A 101 -2.55 -28.32 -23.23
C SER A 101 -3.14 -29.02 -22.01
N THR A 102 -3.31 -28.31 -20.88
CA THR A 102 -4.20 -28.74 -19.79
C THR A 102 -5.18 -27.62 -19.43
N SER A 103 -5.99 -27.26 -20.42
CA SER A 103 -7.30 -26.63 -20.18
C SER A 103 -8.14 -27.56 -19.32
N GLY A 104 -8.17 -27.34 -18.01
CA GLY A 104 -9.12 -28.03 -17.13
C GLY A 104 -8.67 -28.17 -15.69
N SER A 105 -8.54 -27.05 -14.96
CA SER A 105 -8.67 -26.94 -13.48
C SER A 105 -7.97 -25.66 -12.96
N ALA A 106 -8.19 -24.51 -13.59
CA ALA A 106 -7.60 -23.22 -13.17
C ALA A 106 -8.21 -22.63 -11.87
N GLY A 107 -9.25 -23.26 -11.30
CA GLY A 107 -9.96 -22.76 -10.12
C GLY A 107 -9.38 -23.18 -8.77
N ARG A 108 -8.49 -24.19 -8.71
CA ARG A 108 -8.00 -24.78 -7.43
C ARG A 108 -6.58 -24.37 -7.02
N CYS A 109 -5.80 -23.75 -7.90
CA CYS A 109 -4.40 -23.38 -7.60
C CYS A 109 -4.23 -22.04 -6.87
N ARG A 110 -5.30 -21.26 -6.67
CA ARG A 110 -5.20 -19.98 -5.94
C ARG A 110 -5.13 -20.16 -4.40
N SER A 111 -5.30 -21.38 -3.90
CA SER A 111 -5.30 -21.75 -2.47
C SER A 111 -3.97 -22.34 -1.97
N LEU A 112 -2.95 -22.45 -2.82
CA LEU A 112 -1.66 -23.08 -2.47
C LEU A 112 -0.46 -22.11 -2.54
N LEU A 113 -0.72 -20.83 -2.80
CA LEU A 113 0.30 -19.79 -2.79
C LEU A 113 0.10 -18.73 -1.69
N TRP A 114 -1.00 -18.82 -0.92
CA TRP A 114 -1.21 -18.19 0.39
C TRP A 114 -2.23 -19.00 1.18
#